data_AF-B0BZI6-F1
#
_entry.id   AF-B0BZI6-F1
#
_cell.length_a   1.000
_cell.length_b   1.000
_cell.length_c   1.000
_cell.angle_alpha   90.00
_cell.angle_beta   90.00
_cell.angle_gamma   90.00
#
_symmetry.space_group_name_H-M   'P 1'
#
loop_
_entity.id
_entity.type
_entity.pdbx_description
1 polymer ?
#
loop_
_entity_poly.entity_id
_entity_poly.type
_entity_poly.pdbx_seq_one_letter_code
_entity_poly.pdbx_strand_id
1 'polypeptide(L)' 'MENPSLREQPREQKAPIMESRQDASILGWLEGSGRLMDRDTQERAKTVLEEEESEEINALMGGDDDADDDEE' A
#
# COMPACT_ATOMS: atom_id res chain seq x y z
N MET A 1 -25.69 -26.31 -18.47
CA MET A 1 -25.21 -24.94 -18.24
C MET A 1 -23.72 -24.93 -18.50
N GLU A 2 -23.29 -24.30 -19.58
CA GLU A 2 -21.87 -24.11 -19.88
C GLU A 2 -21.40 -22.83 -19.19
N ASN A 3 -20.23 -22.88 -18.55
CA ASN A 3 -19.67 -21.72 -17.87
C ASN A 3 -19.02 -20.81 -18.94
N PRO A 4 -19.53 -19.58 -19.14
CA PRO A 4 -19.01 -18.67 -20.16
C PRO A 4 -17.56 -18.24 -19.92
N SER A 5 -17.01 -18.48 -18.72
CA SER A 5 -15.63 -18.16 -18.37
C SER A 5 -14.64 -19.30 -18.65
N LEU A 6 -15.10 -20.52 -18.91
CA LEU A 6 -14.20 -21.65 -19.14
C LEU A 6 -13.83 -21.72 -20.64
N ARG A 7 -12.52 -21.77 -20.93
CA ARG A 7 -11.99 -21.84 -22.30
C ARG A 7 -10.99 -22.99 -22.38
N GLU A 8 -11.17 -23.90 -23.32
CA GLU A 8 -10.23 -24.97 -23.60
C GLU A 8 -9.15 -24.47 -24.57
N GLN A 9 -7.88 -24.82 -24.33
CA GLN A 9 -6.75 -24.44 -25.18
C GLN A 9 -5.88 -25.68 -25.49
N PRO A 10 -5.42 -25.89 -26.74
CA PRO A 10 -4.59 -27.05 -27.10
C PRO A 10 -3.23 -27.03 -26.41
N ARG A 11 -2.79 -28.19 -25.86
CA ARG A 11 -1.53 -28.31 -25.10
C ARG A 11 -0.27 -28.12 -25.95
N GLU A 12 -0.34 -28.48 -27.23
CA GLU A 12 0.80 -28.46 -28.17
C GLU A 12 0.90 -27.13 -28.93
N GLN A 13 -0.10 -26.24 -28.76
CA GLN A 13 -0.10 -24.94 -29.40
C GLN A 13 0.79 -23.97 -28.64
N LYS A 14 1.63 -23.23 -29.36
CA LYS A 14 2.41 -22.13 -28.77
C LYS A 14 1.46 -21.05 -28.25
N ALA A 15 1.81 -20.46 -27.12
CA ALA A 15 1.04 -19.34 -26.57
C ALA A 15 0.89 -18.22 -27.62
N PRO A 16 -0.30 -17.61 -27.74
CA PRO A 16 -0.46 -16.45 -28.61
C PRO A 16 0.48 -15.35 -28.16
N ILE A 17 1.10 -14.66 -29.13
CA ILE A 17 1.88 -13.47 -28.85
C ILE A 17 0.88 -12.39 -28.46
N MET A 18 0.91 -11.98 -27.20
CA MET A 18 0.17 -10.79 -26.78
C MET A 18 0.83 -9.58 -27.43
N GLU A 19 0.07 -8.84 -28.23
CA GLU A 19 0.51 -7.53 -28.70
C GLU A 19 0.86 -6.67 -27.49
N SER A 20 1.98 -5.95 -27.57
CA SER A 20 2.31 -4.95 -26.56
C SER A 20 1.24 -3.89 -26.62
N ARG A 21 0.24 -4.00 -25.73
CA ARG A 21 -0.75 -2.95 -25.57
C ARG A 21 0.02 -1.70 -25.19
N GLN A 22 -0.07 -0.66 -26.01
CA GLN A 22 0.30 0.70 -25.63
C GLN A 22 -0.75 1.25 -24.66
N ASP A 23 -1.15 0.45 -23.67
CA ASP A 23 -1.94 0.92 -22.55
C ASP A 23 -1.15 2.10 -21.96
N ALA A 24 -1.86 3.19 -21.63
CA ALA A 24 -1.23 4.36 -21.04
C ALA A 24 -0.26 3.87 -19.96
N SER A 25 1.00 4.35 -20.02
CA SER A 25 2.01 4.02 -19.02
C SER A 25 1.36 4.03 -17.64
N ILE A 26 1.66 3.07 -16.77
CA ILE A 26 1.06 3.01 -15.43
C ILE A 26 1.13 4.38 -14.73
N LEU A 27 2.19 5.15 -14.99
CA LEU A 27 2.32 6.54 -14.53
C LEU A 27 1.25 7.48 -15.10
N GLY A 28 0.99 7.42 -16.40
CA GLY A 28 -0.09 8.21 -17.02
C GLY A 28 -1.48 7.79 -16.57
N TRP A 29 -1.72 6.50 -16.30
CA TRP A 29 -2.97 6.05 -15.67
C TRP A 29 -3.10 6.55 -14.24
N LEU A 30 -2.03 6.49 -13.45
CA LEU A 30 -2.01 6.98 -12.07
C LEU A 30 -2.23 8.50 -12.02
N GLU A 31 -1.61 9.25 -12.93
CA GLU A 31 -1.81 10.70 -13.06
C GLU A 31 -3.24 11.04 -13.47
N GLY A 32 -3.75 10.41 -14.54
CA GLY A 32 -5.12 10.65 -15.02
C GLY A 32 -6.22 10.22 -14.05
N SER A 33 -5.95 9.25 -13.17
CA SER A 33 -6.87 8.83 -12.09
C SER A 33 -6.69 9.63 -10.80
N GLY A 34 -5.73 10.56 -10.72
CA GLY A 34 -5.43 11.32 -9.51
C GLY A 34 -4.85 10.48 -8.37
N ARG A 35 -4.32 9.28 -8.68
CA ARG A 35 -3.71 8.35 -7.72
C ARG A 35 -2.20 8.50 -7.62
N LEU A 36 -1.58 9.26 -8.51
CA LEU A 36 -0.17 9.64 -8.41
C LEU A 36 -0.04 10.80 -7.43
N MET A 37 0.68 10.59 -6.32
CA MET A 37 0.96 11.61 -5.31
C MET A 37 2.47 11.76 -5.11
N ASP A 38 2.92 12.98 -4.82
CA ASP A 38 4.33 13.26 -4.54
C ASP A 38 4.80 12.59 -3.25
N ARG A 39 5.92 11.88 -3.33
CA ARG A 39 6.46 11.10 -2.22
C ARG A 39 6.79 11.97 -1.01
N ASP A 40 7.35 13.16 -1.21
CA ASP A 40 7.69 14.09 -0.13
C ASP A 40 6.48 14.52 0.71
N THR A 41 5.30 14.64 0.08
CA THR A 41 4.07 15.01 0.80
C THR A 41 3.54 13.85 1.65
N GLN A 42 3.67 12.62 1.15
CA GLN A 42 3.26 11.42 1.88
C GLN A 42 4.22 11.07 3.02
N GLU A 43 5.54 11.21 2.84
CA GLU A 43 6.50 10.95 3.92
C GLU A 43 6.32 11.97 5.05
N ARG A 44 6.10 13.26 4.74
CA ARG A 44 5.80 14.27 5.77
C ARG A 44 4.46 14.02 6.47
N ALA A 45 3.41 13.68 5.73
CA ALA A 45 2.11 13.37 6.32
C ALA A 45 2.18 12.12 7.21
N LYS A 46 2.93 11.10 6.78
CA LYS A 46 3.19 9.89 7.56
C LYS A 46 3.97 10.19 8.83
N THR A 47 5.02 11.00 8.76
CA THR A 47 5.80 11.40 9.95
C THR A 47 4.94 12.17 10.95
N VAL A 48 4.11 13.12 10.50
CA VAL A 48 3.19 13.86 11.39
C VAL A 48 2.18 12.92 12.04
N LEU A 49 1.59 12.00 11.29
CA LEU A 49 0.65 11.01 11.83
C LEU A 49 1.32 10.05 12.84
N GLU A 50 2.56 9.64 12.56
CA GLU A 50 3.35 8.78 13.47
C GLU A 50 3.76 9.52 14.75
N GLU A 51 4.09 10.82 14.66
CA GLU A 51 4.38 11.68 15.82
C GLU A 51 3.13 11.87 16.69
N GLU A 52 2.00 12.24 16.10
CA GLU A 52 0.72 12.43 16.81
C GLU A 52 0.24 11.14 17.51
N GLU A 53 0.34 9.99 16.84
CA GLU A 53 -0.03 8.69 17.44
C GLU A 53 0.91 8.34 18.60
N SER A 54 2.21 8.61 18.48
CA SER A 54 3.16 8.30 19.55
C SER A 54 2.96 9.14 20.82
N GLU A 55 2.57 10.42 20.67
CA GLU A 55 2.31 11.31 21.80
C GLU A 55 1.05 10.92 22.57
N GLU A 56 -0.02 10.52 21.88
CA GLU A 56 -1.27 10.04 22.50
C GLU A 56 -1.04 8.76 23.31
N ILE A 57 -0.27 7.81 22.76
CA ILE A 57 0.06 6.55 23.44
C ILE A 57 0.95 6.79 24.66
N ASN A 58 1.91 7.72 24.60
CA ASN A 58 2.78 8.06 25.72
C ASN A 58 1.99 8.73 26.87
N ALA A 59 1.06 9.62 26.54
CA ALA A 59 0.16 10.23 27.53
C ALA A 59 -0.76 9.20 28.21
N LEU A 60 -1.16 8.15 27.47
CA LEU A 60 -1.99 7.08 28.02
C LEU A 60 -1.21 6.10 28.91
N MET A 61 0.08 5.87 28.62
CA MET A 61 0.90 4.91 29.35
C MET A 61 1.25 5.39 30.78
N GLY A 62 1.07 6.69 31.06
CA GLY A 62 1.66 7.33 32.24
C GLY A 62 3.18 7.37 32.05
N GLY A 63 3.80 8.55 32.12
CA GLY A 63 5.22 8.72 31.82
C GLY A 63 6.09 7.63 32.46
N ASP A 64 7.12 7.18 31.74
CA ASP A 64 8.07 6.09 32.03
C ASP A 64 8.94 6.33 33.29
N ASP A 65 8.40 6.94 34.35
CA ASP A 65 9.13 7.36 35.56
C ASP A 65 8.57 6.75 36.86
N ASP A 66 7.54 5.88 36.80
CA ASP A 66 6.93 5.24 37.98
C ASP A 66 7.20 3.72 38.06
N ALA A 67 8.29 3.23 37.45
CA ALA A 67 8.65 1.81 37.47
C ALA A 67 10.05 1.51 38.06
N ASP A 68 10.54 2.34 38.98
CA ASP A 68 11.67 2.00 39.85
C ASP A 68 11.20 1.83 41.31
N ASP A 69 10.77 0.61 41.60
CA ASP A 69 11.18 -0.21 42.75
C ASP A 69 11.67 0.53 44.03
N ASP A 70 10.73 0.99 44.87
CA ASP A 70 11.03 1.23 46.30
C ASP A 70 11.10 -0.11 47.06
N GLU A 71 12.19 -0.87 46.83
CA GLU A 71 12.72 -1.83 47.80
C GLU A 71 13.64 -1.10 48.82
N GLU A 72 13.05 -0.56 49.90
CA GLU A 72 13.68 -0.46 51.25
C GLU A 72 12.66 -0.69 52.39
#